data_AF-A0A7S3AM62-F1
#
_entry.id   AF-A0A7S3AM62-F1
#
_cell.length_a   1.000
_cell.length_b   1.000
_cell.length_c   1.000
_cell.angle_alpha   90.00
_cell.angle_beta   90.00
_cell.angle_gamma   90.00
#
_symmetry.space_group_name_H-M   'P 1'
#
loop_
_entity.id
_entity.type
_entity.pdbx_description
1 polymer ?
#
loop_
_entity_poly.entity_id
_entity_poly.type
_entity_poly.pdbx_seq_one_letter_code
_entity_poly.pdbx_strand_id
1 'polypeptide(L)'
;MSDEESQDLDDSKLRVELMMAAKVQGDFDKAQSYAITDAERKEIETCRVRVQGLVGAKTTEQEVAAAKMQARIRGSQVREQKEKQKMEHAAILVQKSYRGHSERDNQEEQRRLTWLQWHLEQNEFGQALELAISKDERQRILTAKEGFPRRAVFPCWILLHFSRIRMTYVSQAKSEQPIWCRCLAWKPQTTEGRKEKFVAAIRNYDWEAAQLLAVGDDERKDLEDSRNRVAWMLHYTADGKYSEALALAITDEEKREIEGK
;
A
#
# COMPACT_ATOMS: atom_id res chain seq x y z
N MET A 1 21.38 90.43 54.38
CA MET A 1 20.56 89.31 53.91
C MET A 1 19.58 89.02 55.01
N SER A 2 18.33 89.41 54.81
CA SER A 2 17.22 89.08 55.70
C SER A 2 16.97 87.57 55.64
N ASP A 3 16.51 86.97 56.73
CA ASP A 3 16.26 85.53 56.84
C ASP A 3 15.30 85.00 55.74
N GLU A 4 14.46 85.86 55.18
CA GLU A 4 13.53 85.56 54.07
C GLU A 4 14.25 85.25 52.75
N GLU A 5 15.32 85.98 52.39
CA GLU A 5 16.07 85.71 51.14
C GLU A 5 16.79 84.35 51.18
N SER A 6 17.10 83.86 52.38
CA SER A 6 17.71 82.54 52.56
C SER A 6 16.70 81.41 52.36
N GLN A 7 15.44 81.60 52.76
CA GLN A 7 14.38 80.60 52.61
C GLN A 7 13.99 80.41 51.15
N ASP A 8 13.86 81.50 50.39
CA ASP A 8 13.52 81.46 48.96
C ASP A 8 14.58 80.72 48.12
N LEU A 9 15.85 80.83 48.49
CA LEU A 9 16.95 80.11 47.84
C LEU A 9 16.90 78.61 48.09
N ASP A 10 16.52 78.18 49.29
CA ASP A 10 16.44 76.77 49.65
C ASP A 10 15.20 76.09 49.04
N ASP A 11 14.07 76.80 48.95
CA ASP A 11 12.86 76.32 48.25
C ASP A 11 13.10 76.17 46.74
N SER A 12 13.85 77.09 46.14
CA SER A 12 14.22 77.02 44.72
C SER A 12 15.14 75.84 44.41
N LYS A 13 16.08 75.51 45.30
CA LYS A 13 16.94 74.32 45.18
C LYS A 13 16.14 73.04 45.32
N LEU A 14 15.26 72.96 46.33
CA LEU A 14 14.44 71.78 46.57
C LEU A 14 13.54 71.45 45.36
N ARG A 15 12.97 72.48 44.72
CA ARG A 15 12.20 72.33 43.48
C ARG A 15 13.03 71.71 42.36
N VAL A 16 14.25 72.20 42.13
CA VAL A 16 15.14 71.69 41.07
C VAL A 16 15.52 70.23 41.38
N GLU A 17 15.78 69.89 42.63
CA GLU A 17 16.03 68.51 43.05
C GLU A 17 14.83 67.59 42.79
N LEU A 18 13.62 68.02 43.13
CA LEU A 18 12.39 67.27 42.87
C LEU A 18 12.12 67.08 41.37
N MET A 19 12.37 68.13 40.57
CA MET A 19 12.27 68.08 39.10
C MET A 19 13.25 67.06 38.51
N MET A 20 14.51 67.07 38.98
CA MET A 20 15.54 66.14 38.52
C MET A 20 15.25 64.70 38.98
N ALA A 21 14.75 64.52 40.19
CA ALA A 21 14.33 63.21 40.70
C ALA A 21 13.18 62.62 39.86
N ALA A 22 12.16 63.43 39.54
CA ALA A 22 11.05 63.00 38.68
C ALA A 22 11.52 62.64 37.26
N LYS A 23 12.47 63.41 36.70
CA LYS A 23 13.11 63.14 35.40
C LYS A 23 13.90 61.82 35.39
N VAL A 24 14.58 61.49 36.49
CA VAL A 24 15.29 60.20 36.65
C VAL A 24 14.32 59.03 36.76
N GLN A 25 13.17 59.23 37.43
CA GLN A 25 12.11 58.22 37.54
C GLN A 25 11.33 58.02 36.22
N GLY A 26 11.49 58.92 35.25
CA GLY A 26 10.77 58.88 33.96
C GLY A 26 9.34 59.42 34.05
N ASP A 27 8.97 60.06 35.16
CA ASP A 27 7.68 60.72 35.35
C ASP A 27 7.78 62.17 34.85
N PHE A 28 7.72 62.31 33.51
CA PHE A 28 7.90 63.59 32.85
C PHE A 28 6.76 64.57 33.11
N ASP A 29 5.54 64.08 33.36
CA ASP A 29 4.38 64.92 33.69
C ASP A 29 4.56 65.55 35.08
N LYS A 30 5.09 64.77 36.04
CA LYS A 30 5.49 65.28 37.36
C LYS A 30 6.72 66.19 37.31
N ALA A 31 7.69 65.93 36.43
CA ALA A 31 8.82 66.84 36.24
C ALA A 31 8.38 68.20 35.65
N GLN A 32 7.39 68.19 34.75
CA GLN A 32 6.88 69.38 34.08
C GLN A 32 6.12 70.32 35.03
N SER A 33 5.47 69.79 36.08
CA SER A 33 4.77 70.62 37.08
C SER A 33 5.73 71.42 37.97
N TYR A 34 6.99 70.99 38.11
CA TYR A 34 8.03 71.72 38.85
C TYR A 34 8.78 72.73 37.98
N ALA A 35 8.57 72.75 36.66
CA ALA A 35 9.29 73.64 35.74
C ALA A 35 8.65 75.04 35.71
N ILE A 36 9.44 76.07 35.95
CA ILE A 36 8.97 77.46 35.98
C ILE A 36 9.26 78.13 34.64
N THR A 37 10.45 77.90 34.10
CA THR A 37 10.91 78.53 32.87
C THR A 37 10.56 77.70 31.64
N ASP A 38 10.42 78.38 30.49
CA ASP A 38 10.20 77.70 29.21
C ASP A 38 11.44 76.88 28.79
N ALA A 39 12.63 77.27 29.23
CA ALA A 39 13.85 76.51 29.02
C ALA A 39 13.80 75.14 29.73
N GLU A 40 13.41 75.12 31.01
CA GLU A 40 13.23 73.88 31.78
C GLU A 40 12.16 72.97 31.15
N ARG A 41 11.02 73.54 30.75
CA ARG A 41 9.95 72.78 30.06
C ARG A 41 10.45 72.16 28.75
N LYS A 42 11.23 72.90 27.97
CA LYS A 42 11.80 72.41 26.69
C LYS A 42 12.83 71.31 26.90
N GLU A 43 13.64 71.39 27.96
CA GLU A 43 14.60 70.34 28.31
C GLU A 43 13.91 69.03 28.76
N ILE A 44 12.85 69.14 29.54
CA ILE A 44 12.04 67.98 29.97
C ILE A 44 11.40 67.32 28.75
N GLU A 45 10.79 68.10 27.86
CA GLU A 45 10.17 67.57 26.64
C GLU A 45 11.18 66.91 25.70
N THR A 46 12.37 67.51 25.54
CA THR A 46 13.46 66.90 24.77
C THR A 46 13.88 65.55 25.36
N CYS A 47 13.91 65.44 26.69
CA CYS A 47 14.22 64.17 27.37
C CYS A 47 13.10 63.14 27.22
N ARG A 48 11.83 63.58 27.29
CA ARG A 48 10.64 62.73 27.08
C ARG A 48 10.66 62.11 25.68
N VAL A 49 10.83 62.92 24.64
CA VAL A 49 10.89 62.45 23.24
C VAL A 49 12.03 61.47 23.04
N ARG A 50 13.22 61.74 23.61
CA ARG A 50 14.38 60.84 23.53
C ARG A 50 14.11 59.49 24.19
N VAL A 51 13.49 59.48 25.36
CA VAL A 51 13.17 58.23 26.07
C VAL A 51 12.06 57.45 25.36
N GLN A 52 11.01 58.13 24.88
CA GLN A 52 9.94 57.49 24.11
C GLN A 52 10.46 56.84 22.82
N GLY A 53 11.37 57.52 22.09
CA GLY A 53 12.01 56.95 20.90
C GLY A 53 12.83 55.68 21.18
N LEU A 54 13.55 55.65 22.30
CA LEU A 54 14.34 54.48 22.71
C LEU A 54 13.46 53.30 23.16
N VAL A 55 12.35 53.57 23.85
CA VAL A 55 11.41 52.53 24.28
C VAL A 55 10.70 51.91 23.08
N GLY A 56 10.20 52.73 22.14
CA GLY A 56 9.55 52.25 20.92
C GLY A 56 10.47 51.46 19.99
N ALA A 57 11.75 51.84 19.88
CA ALA A 57 12.73 51.07 19.10
C ALA A 57 12.99 49.67 19.71
N LYS A 58 13.10 49.56 21.03
CA LYS A 58 13.32 48.28 21.70
C LYS A 58 12.10 47.34 21.61
N THR A 59 10.88 47.87 21.71
CA THR A 59 9.66 47.05 21.61
C THR A 59 9.45 46.52 20.20
N THR A 60 9.72 47.34 19.17
CA THR A 60 9.59 46.89 17.76
C THR A 60 10.61 45.81 17.40
N GLU A 61 11.86 45.92 17.85
CA GLU A 61 12.85 44.85 17.67
C GLU A 61 12.46 43.56 18.41
N GLN A 62 11.96 43.67 19.64
CA GLN A 62 11.46 42.53 20.41
C GLN A 62 10.25 41.86 19.73
N GLU A 63 9.32 42.65 19.20
CA GLU A 63 8.16 42.15 18.44
C GLU A 63 8.57 41.44 17.15
N VAL A 64 9.51 42.00 16.39
CA VAL A 64 10.05 41.36 15.18
C VAL A 64 10.78 40.06 15.53
N ALA A 65 11.55 40.03 16.61
CA ALA A 65 12.21 38.81 17.09
C ALA A 65 11.19 37.75 17.52
N ALA A 66 10.16 38.14 18.26
CA ALA A 66 9.06 37.26 18.66
C ALA A 66 8.31 36.69 17.44
N ALA A 67 7.99 37.53 16.47
CA ALA A 67 7.34 37.10 15.22
C ALA A 67 8.19 36.10 14.44
N LYS A 68 9.51 36.32 14.35
CA LYS A 68 10.45 35.37 13.72
C LYS A 68 10.50 34.03 14.45
N MET A 69 10.50 34.05 15.78
CA MET A 69 10.46 32.82 16.58
C MET A 69 9.15 32.04 16.35
N GLN A 70 8.00 32.73 16.37
CA GLN A 70 6.71 32.11 16.10
C GLN A 70 6.63 31.52 14.69
N ALA A 71 7.12 32.23 13.67
CA ALA A 71 7.17 31.72 12.30
C ALA A 71 8.02 30.44 12.19
N ARG A 72 9.16 30.38 12.89
CA ARG A 72 10.02 29.19 12.94
C ARG A 72 9.32 28.00 13.60
N ILE A 73 8.63 28.22 14.72
CA ILE A 73 7.87 27.19 15.43
C ILE A 73 6.74 26.65 14.56
N ARG A 74 5.92 27.53 13.98
CA ARG A 74 4.83 27.15 13.07
C ARG A 74 5.36 26.34 11.87
N GLY A 75 6.43 26.81 11.24
CA GLY A 75 7.07 26.09 10.15
C GLY A 75 7.60 24.71 10.54
N SER A 76 8.11 24.56 11.77
CA SER A 76 8.55 23.27 12.30
C SER A 76 7.40 22.31 12.52
N GLN A 77 6.30 22.77 13.13
CA GLN A 77 5.10 21.97 13.39
C GLN A 77 4.46 21.48 12.09
N VAL A 78 4.39 22.33 11.05
CA VAL A 78 3.84 21.94 9.75
C VAL A 78 4.68 20.83 9.10
N ARG A 79 6.01 20.90 9.20
CA ARG A 79 6.89 19.83 8.69
C ARG A 79 6.69 18.53 9.44
N GLU A 80 6.65 18.58 10.76
CA GLU A 80 6.43 17.41 11.61
C GLU A 80 5.05 16.76 11.35
N GLN A 81 3.99 17.55 11.20
CA GLN A 81 2.66 17.05 10.84
C GLN A 81 2.67 16.37 9.48
N LYS A 82 3.31 16.96 8.48
CA LYS A 82 3.43 16.36 7.15
C LYS A 82 4.19 15.04 7.19
N GLU A 83 5.20 14.93 8.03
CA GLU A 83 5.96 13.70 8.23
C GLU A 83 5.14 12.62 8.95
N LYS A 84 4.39 12.99 9.99
CA LYS A 84 3.43 12.10 10.66
C LYS A 84 2.38 11.56 9.69
N GLN A 85 1.77 12.44 8.88
CA GLN A 85 0.80 12.03 7.85
C GLN A 85 1.41 11.06 6.82
N LYS A 86 2.67 11.28 6.40
CA LYS A 86 3.37 10.35 5.51
C LYS A 86 3.60 8.99 6.17
N MET A 87 4.00 8.97 7.44
CA MET A 87 4.19 7.73 8.19
C MET A 87 2.87 6.97 8.38
N GLU A 88 1.80 7.67 8.74
CA GLU A 88 0.46 7.07 8.86
C GLU A 88 -0.02 6.49 7.53
N HIS A 89 0.14 7.22 6.43
CA HIS A 89 -0.20 6.73 5.10
C HIS A 89 0.63 5.49 4.73
N ALA A 90 1.93 5.49 5.03
CA ALA A 90 2.79 4.32 4.81
C ALA A 90 2.34 3.11 5.66
N ALA A 91 1.98 3.31 6.93
CA ALA A 91 1.47 2.26 7.80
C ALA A 91 0.16 1.67 7.27
N ILE A 92 -0.75 2.50 6.77
CA ILE A 92 -2.01 2.06 6.14
C ILE A 92 -1.73 1.19 4.91
N LEU A 93 -0.77 1.59 4.06
CA LEU A 93 -0.38 0.81 2.88
C LEU A 93 0.17 -0.57 3.26
N VAL A 94 1.05 -0.63 4.26
CA VAL A 94 1.60 -1.90 4.76
C VAL A 94 0.48 -2.80 5.30
N GLN A 95 -0.42 -2.26 6.12
CA GLN A 95 -1.56 -3.01 6.64
C GLN A 95 -2.48 -3.53 5.54
N LYS A 96 -2.77 -2.70 4.53
CA LYS A 96 -3.59 -3.10 3.38
C LYS A 96 -2.94 -4.23 2.59
N SER A 97 -1.63 -4.15 2.36
CA SER A 97 -0.87 -5.21 1.68
C SER A 97 -0.91 -6.51 2.47
N TYR A 98 -0.67 -6.44 3.78
CA TYR A 98 -0.70 -7.61 4.66
C TYR A 98 -2.08 -8.28 4.68
N ARG A 99 -3.16 -7.49 4.81
CA ARG A 99 -4.54 -8.01 4.77
C ARG A 99 -4.82 -8.73 3.45
N GLY A 100 -4.47 -8.11 2.32
CA GLY A 100 -4.66 -8.72 1.00
C GLY A 100 -3.86 -10.02 0.81
N HIS A 101 -2.63 -10.07 1.31
CA HIS A 101 -1.82 -11.30 1.24
C HIS A 101 -2.41 -12.41 2.11
N SER A 102 -2.76 -12.08 3.36
CA SER A 102 -3.37 -13.04 4.28
C SER A 102 -4.70 -13.60 3.75
N GLU A 103 -5.50 -12.79 3.07
CA GLU A 103 -6.74 -13.26 2.44
C GLU A 103 -6.47 -14.22 1.28
N ARG A 104 -5.49 -13.93 0.42
CA ARG A 104 -5.09 -14.83 -0.68
C ARG A 104 -4.56 -16.16 -0.15
N ASP A 105 -3.67 -16.11 0.84
CA ASP A 105 -3.10 -17.31 1.46
C ASP A 105 -4.21 -18.16 2.11
N ASN A 106 -5.18 -17.51 2.77
CA ASN A 106 -6.33 -18.22 3.32
C ASN A 106 -7.21 -18.84 2.23
N GLN A 107 -7.43 -18.16 1.11
CA GLN A 107 -8.18 -18.73 -0.03
C GLN A 107 -7.43 -19.92 -0.67
N GLU A 108 -6.12 -19.86 -0.77
CA GLU A 108 -5.29 -20.98 -1.24
C GLU A 108 -5.33 -22.15 -0.27
N GLU A 109 -5.27 -21.89 1.02
CA GLU A 109 -5.39 -22.92 2.06
C GLU A 109 -6.78 -23.57 2.05
N GLN A 110 -7.85 -22.79 1.91
CA GLN A 110 -9.20 -23.33 1.74
C GLN A 110 -9.29 -24.20 0.48
N ARG A 111 -8.71 -23.77 -0.63
CA ARG A 111 -8.63 -24.59 -1.85
C ARG A 111 -7.89 -25.90 -1.57
N ARG A 112 -6.71 -25.85 -0.96
CA ARG A 112 -5.95 -27.06 -0.57
C ARG A 112 -6.79 -28.00 0.28
N LEU A 113 -7.49 -27.49 1.29
CA LEU A 113 -8.37 -28.28 2.16
C LEU A 113 -9.54 -28.90 1.39
N THR A 114 -10.18 -28.17 0.47
CA THR A 114 -11.25 -28.73 -0.37
C THR A 114 -10.74 -29.87 -1.27
N TRP A 115 -9.55 -29.73 -1.86
CA TRP A 115 -8.91 -30.80 -2.64
C TRP A 115 -8.52 -31.99 -1.77
N LEU A 116 -7.95 -31.74 -0.59
CA LEU A 116 -7.61 -32.78 0.38
C LEU A 116 -8.85 -33.61 0.76
N GLN A 117 -9.96 -32.93 1.04
CA GLN A 117 -11.23 -33.59 1.34
C GLN A 117 -11.74 -34.41 0.15
N TRP A 118 -11.70 -33.85 -1.05
CA TRP A 118 -12.12 -34.56 -2.26
C TRP A 118 -11.31 -35.86 -2.49
N HIS A 119 -9.98 -35.84 -2.34
CA HIS A 119 -9.16 -37.04 -2.47
C HIS A 119 -9.44 -38.09 -1.39
N LEU A 120 -9.77 -37.65 -0.16
CA LEU A 120 -10.20 -38.54 0.91
C LEU A 120 -11.52 -39.24 0.54
N GLU A 121 -12.48 -38.52 -0.04
CA GLU A 121 -13.75 -39.08 -0.50
C GLU A 121 -13.57 -40.07 -1.66
N GLN A 122 -12.62 -39.82 -2.57
CA GLN A 122 -12.26 -40.74 -3.66
C GLN A 122 -11.36 -41.90 -3.20
N ASN A 123 -10.93 -41.94 -1.94
CA ASN A 123 -9.97 -42.90 -1.39
C ASN A 123 -8.59 -42.88 -2.07
N GLU A 124 -8.21 -41.73 -2.64
CA GLU A 124 -6.91 -41.49 -3.27
C GLU A 124 -5.89 -41.05 -2.22
N PHE A 125 -5.59 -41.94 -1.27
CA PHE A 125 -4.74 -41.63 -0.11
C PHE A 125 -3.32 -41.18 -0.46
N GLY A 126 -2.80 -41.54 -1.65
CA GLY A 126 -1.48 -41.10 -2.12
C GLY A 126 -1.44 -39.59 -2.36
N GLN A 127 -2.38 -39.09 -3.15
CA GLN A 127 -2.49 -37.65 -3.47
C GLN A 127 -2.89 -36.83 -2.24
N ALA A 128 -3.75 -37.37 -1.38
CA ALA A 128 -4.07 -36.74 -0.10
C ALA A 128 -2.82 -36.55 0.80
N LEU A 129 -1.90 -37.52 0.84
CA LEU A 129 -0.66 -37.41 1.62
C LEU A 129 0.30 -36.36 1.08
N GLU A 130 0.32 -36.13 -0.24
CA GLU A 130 1.11 -35.07 -0.87
C GLU A 130 0.59 -33.68 -0.50
N LEU A 131 -0.74 -33.52 -0.44
CA LEU A 131 -1.40 -32.27 -0.04
C LEU A 131 -1.35 -32.00 1.47
N ALA A 132 -1.06 -33.00 2.30
CA ALA A 132 -1.07 -32.88 3.75
C ALA A 132 0.18 -32.14 4.27
N ILE A 133 -0.04 -31.00 4.94
CA ILE A 133 1.03 -30.18 5.50
C ILE A 133 1.23 -30.52 6.97
N SER A 134 0.12 -30.63 7.73
CA SER A 134 0.17 -30.91 9.16
C SER A 134 0.42 -32.40 9.44
N LYS A 135 1.08 -32.68 10.57
CA LYS A 135 1.24 -34.04 11.09
C LYS A 135 -0.11 -34.69 11.38
N ASP A 136 -1.08 -33.91 11.89
CA ASP A 136 -2.40 -34.42 12.23
C ASP A 136 -3.20 -34.81 10.98
N GLU A 137 -3.10 -34.02 9.91
CA GLU A 137 -3.70 -34.33 8.61
C GLU A 137 -3.13 -35.64 8.06
N ARG A 138 -1.80 -35.78 8.06
CA ARG A 138 -1.12 -37.01 7.62
C ARG A 138 -1.59 -38.22 8.42
N GLN A 139 -1.69 -38.09 9.74
CA GLN A 139 -2.12 -39.19 10.59
C GLN A 139 -3.57 -39.60 10.30
N ARG A 140 -4.48 -38.64 10.11
CA ARG A 140 -5.89 -38.93 9.73
C ARG A 140 -5.97 -39.72 8.43
N ILE A 141 -5.16 -39.35 7.42
CA ILE A 141 -5.11 -40.03 6.13
C ILE A 141 -4.56 -41.46 6.28
N LEU A 142 -3.51 -41.65 7.09
CA LEU A 142 -2.93 -42.97 7.35
C LEU A 142 -3.92 -43.89 8.08
N THR A 143 -4.60 -43.39 9.11
CA THR A 143 -5.64 -44.15 9.83
C THR A 143 -6.79 -44.53 8.89
N ALA A 144 -7.24 -43.60 8.04
CA ALA A 144 -8.28 -43.88 7.04
C ALA A 144 -7.84 -44.94 6.02
N LYS A 145 -6.56 -44.90 5.60
CA LYS A 145 -5.96 -45.89 4.69
C LYS A 145 -5.87 -47.28 5.32
N GLU A 146 -5.53 -47.38 6.60
CA GLU A 146 -5.46 -48.66 7.33
C GLU A 146 -6.86 -49.26 7.57
N GLY A 147 -7.87 -48.42 7.77
CA GLY A 147 -9.26 -48.84 7.91
C GLY A 147 -9.91 -49.34 6.61
N PHE A 148 -9.31 -49.04 5.45
CA PHE A 148 -9.82 -49.52 4.17
C PHE A 148 -9.35 -50.96 3.93
N PRO A 149 -10.25 -51.96 3.90
CA PRO A 149 -9.84 -53.32 3.58
C PRO A 149 -9.24 -53.29 2.18
N ARG A 150 -7.96 -53.66 2.05
CA ARG A 150 -7.33 -53.88 0.74
C ARG A 150 -8.27 -54.82 0.00
N ARG A 151 -8.96 -54.33 -1.03
CA ARG A 151 -9.71 -55.20 -1.94
C ARG A 151 -8.71 -56.26 -2.35
N ALA A 152 -8.92 -57.48 -1.87
CA ALA A 152 -8.25 -58.64 -2.40
C ALA A 152 -8.50 -58.57 -3.90
N VAL A 153 -7.46 -58.26 -4.66
CA VAL A 153 -7.47 -58.40 -6.11
C VAL A 153 -7.58 -59.90 -6.32
N PHE A 154 -8.80 -60.43 -6.23
CA PHE A 154 -9.13 -61.76 -6.69
C PHE A 154 -8.90 -61.72 -8.19
N PRO A 155 -7.94 -62.49 -8.73
CA PRO A 155 -7.78 -62.59 -10.17
C PRO A 155 -9.10 -63.15 -10.73
N CYS A 156 -9.81 -62.33 -11.50
CA CYS A 156 -11.08 -62.66 -12.16
C CYS A 156 -10.88 -63.65 -13.34
N TRP A 157 -9.98 -64.63 -13.19
CA TRP A 157 -9.65 -65.63 -14.22
C TRP A 157 -9.96 -67.07 -13.79
N ILE A 158 -10.38 -67.34 -12.54
CA ILE A 158 -10.61 -68.71 -12.03
C ILE A 158 -12.11 -69.02 -11.79
N LEU A 159 -13.05 -68.33 -12.46
CA LEU A 159 -14.48 -68.67 -12.39
C LEU A 159 -15.18 -68.68 -13.76
N LEU A 160 -14.52 -69.20 -14.80
CA LEU A 160 -15.16 -69.44 -16.11
C LEU A 160 -15.03 -70.88 -16.62
N HIS A 161 -14.84 -71.90 -15.76
CA HIS A 161 -14.77 -73.29 -16.25
C HIS A 161 -15.65 -74.38 -15.65
N PHE A 162 -16.45 -74.13 -14.62
CA PHE A 162 -17.49 -75.07 -14.20
C PHE A 162 -18.69 -74.22 -13.75
N SER A 163 -19.83 -74.17 -14.43
CA SER A 163 -20.67 -75.34 -14.69
C SER A 163 -21.65 -75.09 -15.84
N ARG A 164 -21.67 -76.07 -16.73
CA ARG A 164 -22.71 -76.34 -17.71
C ARG A 164 -23.99 -76.75 -16.96
N ILE A 165 -24.97 -75.84 -16.84
CA ILE A 165 -26.38 -76.19 -16.58
C ILE A 165 -27.24 -75.58 -17.70
N ARG A 166 -28.18 -76.42 -18.10
CA ARG A 166 -29.00 -76.43 -19.31
C ARG A 166 -30.21 -75.49 -19.18
N MET A 167 -30.73 -75.08 -20.34
CA MET A 167 -32.14 -74.72 -20.64
C MET A 167 -32.65 -73.38 -20.09
N THR A 168 -33.50 -72.58 -20.75
CA THR A 168 -34.16 -72.59 -22.08
C THR A 168 -34.80 -71.20 -22.24
N TYR A 169 -34.84 -70.69 -23.47
CA TYR A 169 -35.90 -69.84 -24.05
C TYR A 169 -36.74 -68.94 -23.11
N VAL A 170 -36.53 -67.62 -23.18
CA VAL A 170 -37.59 -66.68 -23.62
C VAL A 170 -36.88 -65.50 -24.32
N SER A 171 -37.14 -65.45 -25.63
CA SER A 171 -36.83 -64.37 -26.55
C SER A 171 -37.79 -63.19 -26.32
N GLN A 172 -37.26 -62.04 -25.89
CA GLN A 172 -37.68 -60.68 -26.29
C GLN A 172 -36.96 -59.62 -25.46
N ALA A 173 -35.92 -59.01 -26.02
CA ALA A 173 -35.54 -57.63 -25.74
C ALA A 173 -34.70 -57.11 -26.92
N LYS A 174 -35.40 -56.52 -27.89
CA LYS A 174 -34.80 -55.63 -28.89
C LYS A 174 -34.20 -54.42 -28.16
N SER A 175 -32.89 -54.31 -28.10
CA SER A 175 -32.08 -53.08 -28.20
C SER A 175 -30.69 -53.37 -27.65
N GLU A 176 -29.87 -54.01 -28.49
CA GLU A 176 -28.42 -53.95 -28.34
C GLU A 176 -27.97 -52.54 -28.69
N GLN A 177 -28.08 -51.63 -27.72
CA GLN A 177 -27.09 -50.57 -27.60
C GLN A 177 -26.42 -50.75 -26.24
N PRO A 178 -25.10 -50.92 -26.18
CA PRO A 178 -24.41 -50.82 -24.92
C PRO A 178 -24.71 -49.43 -24.36
N ILE A 179 -25.34 -49.38 -23.20
CA ILE A 179 -25.43 -48.17 -22.40
C ILE A 179 -23.98 -47.86 -22.02
N TRP A 180 -23.29 -47.10 -22.89
CA TRP A 180 -22.03 -46.49 -22.54
C TRP A 180 -22.32 -45.59 -21.36
N CYS A 181 -21.90 -46.05 -20.18
CA CYS A 181 -21.84 -45.27 -18.96
C CYS A 181 -21.32 -43.88 -19.33
N ARG A 182 -22.11 -42.84 -19.06
CA ARG A 182 -21.75 -41.41 -19.21
C ARG A 182 -20.57 -40.99 -18.30
N CYS A 183 -19.92 -41.98 -17.70
CA CYS A 183 -18.83 -41.99 -16.75
C CYS A 183 -17.46 -42.11 -17.46
N LEU A 184 -17.44 -42.55 -18.73
CA LEU A 184 -16.20 -42.77 -19.50
C LEU A 184 -15.93 -41.71 -20.58
N ALA A 185 -16.75 -40.65 -20.64
CA ALA A 185 -16.61 -39.55 -21.59
C ALA A 185 -16.08 -38.24 -20.96
N TRP A 186 -15.70 -38.27 -19.69
CA TRP A 186 -14.87 -37.21 -19.08
C TRP A 186 -13.50 -37.80 -18.79
N LYS A 187 -12.63 -37.78 -19.79
CA LYS A 187 -11.21 -37.68 -19.46
C LYS A 187 -11.05 -36.26 -18.90
N PRO A 188 -10.64 -36.05 -17.63
CA PRO A 188 -10.11 -34.75 -17.25
C PRO A 188 -9.03 -34.44 -18.29
N GLN A 189 -9.13 -33.29 -18.96
CA GLN A 189 -8.06 -32.86 -19.84
C GLN A 189 -6.80 -32.88 -18.98
N THR A 190 -5.91 -33.80 -19.29
CA THR A 190 -4.65 -33.96 -18.57
C THR A 190 -3.99 -32.60 -18.48
N THR A 191 -3.50 -32.24 -17.29
CA THR A 191 -2.65 -31.07 -17.09
C THR A 191 -1.40 -31.12 -17.98
N GLU A 192 -1.01 -32.32 -18.43
CA GLU A 192 -0.06 -32.57 -19.51
C GLU A 192 -0.56 -31.96 -20.83
N GLY A 193 0.13 -30.93 -21.28
CA GLY A 193 -0.12 -30.24 -22.55
C GLY A 193 -1.01 -29.00 -22.47
N ARG A 194 -1.72 -28.73 -21.36
CA ARG A 194 -2.51 -27.48 -21.24
C ARG A 194 -1.60 -26.25 -21.24
N LYS A 195 -0.56 -26.26 -20.40
CA LYS A 195 0.42 -25.16 -20.34
C LYS A 195 1.10 -24.95 -21.68
N GLU A 196 1.44 -26.04 -22.37
CA GLU A 196 2.03 -25.98 -23.71
C GLU A 196 1.08 -25.37 -24.73
N LYS A 197 -0.21 -25.74 -24.69
CA LYS A 197 -1.25 -25.13 -25.54
C LYS A 197 -1.46 -23.65 -25.21
N PHE A 198 -1.39 -23.27 -23.94
CA PHE A 198 -1.46 -21.86 -23.52
C PHE A 198 -0.29 -21.07 -24.08
N VAL A 199 0.95 -21.54 -23.89
CA VAL A 199 2.16 -20.90 -24.44
C VAL A 199 2.12 -20.85 -25.97
N ALA A 200 1.63 -21.91 -26.63
CA ALA A 200 1.45 -21.93 -28.07
C ALA A 200 0.41 -20.90 -28.54
N ALA A 201 -0.70 -20.74 -27.82
CA ALA A 201 -1.71 -19.73 -28.12
C ALA A 201 -1.14 -18.30 -27.99
N ILE A 202 -0.35 -18.02 -26.94
CA ILE A 202 0.35 -16.74 -26.77
C ILE A 202 1.29 -16.46 -27.94
N ARG A 203 2.10 -17.46 -28.34
CA ARG A 203 3.06 -17.31 -29.47
C ARG A 203 2.37 -17.09 -30.81
N ASN A 204 1.18 -17.65 -31.00
CA ASN A 204 0.37 -17.48 -32.21
C ASN A 204 -0.54 -16.25 -32.16
N TYR A 205 -0.47 -15.42 -31.12
CA TYR A 205 -1.35 -14.28 -30.87
C TYR A 205 -2.85 -14.64 -30.79
N ASP A 206 -3.18 -15.89 -30.47
CA ASP A 206 -4.56 -16.35 -30.24
C ASP A 206 -4.97 -16.04 -28.79
N TRP A 207 -5.33 -14.78 -28.57
CA TRP A 207 -5.65 -14.28 -27.24
C TRP A 207 -6.91 -14.90 -26.63
N GLU A 208 -7.88 -15.30 -27.44
CA GLU A 208 -9.13 -15.92 -26.97
C GLU A 208 -8.86 -17.33 -26.47
N ALA A 209 -8.13 -18.14 -27.24
CA ALA A 209 -7.72 -19.47 -26.80
C ALA A 209 -6.83 -19.39 -25.55
N ALA A 210 -5.90 -18.44 -25.49
CA ALA A 210 -5.05 -18.25 -24.33
C ALA A 210 -5.85 -17.84 -23.08
N GLN A 211 -6.87 -16.99 -23.22
CA GLN A 211 -7.75 -16.61 -22.12
C GLN A 211 -8.57 -17.78 -21.58
N LEU A 212 -9.09 -18.65 -22.45
CA LEU A 212 -9.81 -19.86 -22.05
C LEU A 212 -8.91 -20.87 -21.34
N LEU A 213 -7.64 -20.92 -21.72
CA LEU A 213 -6.65 -21.84 -21.16
C LEU A 213 -6.03 -21.33 -19.85
N ALA A 214 -6.12 -20.03 -19.55
CA ALA A 214 -5.55 -19.41 -18.35
C ALA A 214 -6.37 -19.76 -17.09
N VAL A 215 -5.79 -20.59 -16.23
CA VAL A 215 -6.48 -21.08 -15.01
C VAL A 215 -6.06 -20.30 -13.77
N GLY A 216 -4.76 -20.01 -13.66
CA GLY A 216 -4.19 -19.27 -12.52
C GLY A 216 -4.11 -17.77 -12.74
N ASP A 217 -3.97 -17.01 -11.66
CA ASP A 217 -3.81 -15.56 -11.71
C ASP A 217 -2.48 -15.15 -12.36
N ASP A 218 -1.41 -15.94 -12.16
CA ASP A 218 -0.12 -15.74 -12.83
C ASP A 218 -0.24 -15.85 -14.36
N GLU A 219 -0.95 -16.87 -14.86
CA GLU A 219 -1.12 -17.07 -16.31
C GLU A 219 -2.01 -15.98 -16.93
N ARG A 220 -2.99 -15.47 -16.18
CA ARG A 220 -3.79 -14.32 -16.62
C ARG A 220 -2.95 -13.06 -16.70
N LYS A 221 -2.04 -12.86 -15.75
CA LYS A 221 -1.11 -11.74 -15.76
C LYS A 221 -0.12 -11.84 -16.92
N ASP A 222 0.45 -13.02 -17.16
CA ASP A 222 1.34 -13.27 -18.30
C ASP A 222 0.64 -13.01 -19.65
N LEU A 223 -0.64 -13.38 -19.76
CA LEU A 223 -1.47 -13.07 -20.93
C LEU A 223 -1.65 -11.56 -21.10
N GLU A 224 -1.98 -10.84 -20.04
CA GLU A 224 -2.18 -9.39 -20.07
C GLU A 224 -0.87 -8.64 -20.40
N ASP A 225 0.24 -9.01 -19.79
CA ASP A 225 1.57 -8.45 -20.07
C ASP A 225 1.98 -8.71 -21.53
N SER A 226 1.71 -9.91 -22.05
CA SER A 226 1.96 -10.25 -23.45
C SER A 226 1.11 -9.43 -24.42
N ARG A 227 -0.17 -9.21 -24.12
CA ARG A 227 -1.06 -8.35 -24.93
C ARG A 227 -0.59 -6.90 -24.93
N ASN A 228 -0.25 -6.38 -23.75
CA ASN A 228 0.21 -5.01 -23.60
C ASN A 228 1.52 -4.79 -24.36
N ARG A 229 2.48 -5.72 -24.27
CA ARG A 229 3.72 -5.67 -25.04
C ARG A 229 3.45 -5.57 -26.53
N VAL A 230 2.60 -6.45 -27.08
CA VAL A 230 2.28 -6.46 -28.52
C VAL A 230 1.58 -5.17 -28.93
N ALA A 231 0.66 -4.66 -28.10
CA ALA A 231 -0.02 -3.40 -28.37
C ALA A 231 0.96 -2.22 -28.44
N TRP A 232 1.92 -2.13 -27.51
CA TRP A 232 2.97 -1.11 -27.54
C TRP A 232 3.92 -1.27 -28.72
N MET A 233 4.29 -2.51 -29.06
CA MET A 233 5.12 -2.79 -30.24
C MET A 233 4.45 -2.29 -31.53
N LEU A 234 3.16 -2.56 -31.71
CA LEU A 234 2.38 -2.08 -32.85
C LEU A 234 2.25 -0.55 -32.86
N HIS A 235 2.04 0.07 -31.70
CA HIS A 235 2.01 1.52 -31.56
C HIS A 235 3.33 2.17 -32.00
N TYR A 236 4.48 1.69 -31.53
CA TYR A 236 5.78 2.22 -31.95
C TYR A 236 6.06 1.99 -33.43
N THR A 237 5.62 0.86 -33.97
CA THR A 237 5.72 0.57 -35.41
C THR A 237 4.89 1.54 -36.25
N ALA A 238 3.70 1.92 -35.78
CA ALA A 238 2.85 2.91 -36.44
C ALA A 238 3.42 4.34 -36.36
N ASP A 239 4.08 4.67 -35.24
CA ASP A 239 4.75 5.97 -35.03
C ASP A 239 6.10 6.10 -35.78
N GLY A 240 6.58 5.05 -36.45
CA GLY A 240 7.89 5.02 -37.11
C GLY A 240 9.08 4.93 -36.16
N LYS A 241 8.85 4.55 -34.89
CA LYS A 241 9.89 4.36 -33.86
C LYS A 241 10.37 2.92 -33.83
N TYR A 242 11.09 2.53 -34.89
CA TYR A 242 11.48 1.13 -35.10
C TYR A 242 12.45 0.59 -34.05
N SER A 243 13.32 1.43 -33.47
CA SER A 243 14.23 1.03 -32.39
C SER A 243 13.50 0.54 -31.13
N GLU A 244 12.46 1.26 -30.72
CA GLU A 244 11.64 0.94 -29.54
C GLU A 244 10.73 -0.25 -29.82
N ALA A 245 10.22 -0.38 -31.04
CA ALA A 245 9.48 -1.56 -31.48
C ALA A 245 10.36 -2.82 -31.45
N LEU A 246 11.61 -2.74 -31.94
CA LEU A 246 12.58 -3.84 -31.91
C LEU A 246 12.94 -4.28 -30.50
N ALA A 247 13.01 -3.33 -29.55
CA ALA A 247 13.26 -3.65 -28.15
C ALA A 247 12.14 -4.48 -27.51
N LEU A 248 10.91 -4.36 -28.02
CA LEU A 248 9.75 -5.13 -27.56
C LEU A 248 9.53 -6.43 -28.33
N ALA A 249 10.15 -6.60 -29.50
CA ALA A 249 10.01 -7.79 -30.33
C ALA A 249 10.77 -8.99 -29.72
N ILE A 250 10.06 -10.11 -29.51
CA ILE A 250 10.63 -11.31 -28.89
C ILE A 250 10.99 -12.33 -29.96
N THR A 251 10.09 -12.55 -30.91
CA THR A 251 10.27 -13.52 -31.99
C THR A 251 11.07 -12.93 -33.14
N ASP A 252 11.80 -13.81 -33.84
CA ASP A 252 12.56 -13.39 -35.02
C ASP A 252 11.65 -12.95 -36.17
N GLU A 253 10.39 -13.41 -36.21
CA GLU A 253 9.39 -12.94 -37.17
C GLU A 253 9.04 -11.46 -36.93
N GLU A 254 8.69 -11.10 -35.69
CA GLU A 254 8.38 -9.71 -35.32
C GLU A 254 9.55 -8.78 -35.66
N LYS A 255 10.79 -9.20 -35.39
CA LYS A 255 11.99 -8.40 -35.69
C LYS A 255 12.13 -8.17 -37.19
N ARG A 256 12.00 -9.22 -38.01
CA ARG A 256 12.08 -9.11 -39.47
C ARG A 256 11.01 -8.20 -40.06
N GLU A 257 9.78 -8.26 -39.54
CA GLU A 257 8.70 -7.38 -39.99
C GLU A 257 8.98 -5.90 -39.69
N ILE A 258 9.61 -5.61 -38.55
CA ILE A 258 9.94 -4.24 -38.14
C ILE A 258 11.16 -3.72 -38.92
N GLU A 259 12.20 -4.53 -39.12
CA GLU A 259 13.39 -4.16 -39.91
C GLU A 259 13.07 -3.98 -41.41
N GLY A 260 11.99 -4.58 -41.90
CA GLY A 260 11.54 -4.46 -43.28
C GLY A 260 10.69 -3.22 -43.60
N LYS A 261 10.36 -2.39 -42.61
CA LYS A 261 9.55 -1.16 -42.77
C LYS A 261 10.39 0.10 -42.76
#